data_AF-A0A2M8PQZ5-F1
#
_entry.id   AF-A0A2M8PQZ5-F1
#
_cell.length_a   1.000
_cell.length_b   1.000
_cell.length_c   1.000
_cell.angle_alpha   90.00
_cell.angle_beta   90.00
_cell.angle_gamma   90.00
#
_symmetry.space_group_name_H-M   'P 1'
#
loop_
_entity.id
_entity.type
_entity.pdbx_description
1 polymer ?
#
loop_
_entity_poly.entity_id
_entity_poly.type
_entity_poly.pdbx_seq_one_letter_code
_entity_poly.pdbx_strand_id
1 'polypeptide(L)'
;MKSHDGKFLARGYWNPKSQIEVRLLTWQDESIDDEWWRRMLKRAIDARSDYKHAHSNAYRLINAENDFVPGLIVDRYDDWLVIQALTLGIDQRKHKIVENITADLTMPLGIYERSDVDVRDKEGLKQVTGVLWGESPPEYVEIIEHGLHLLVDIRNGQKTGYYL
;
A
#
# COMPACT_ATOMS: atom_id res chain seq x y z
N MET A 1 15.97 16.84 -3.81
CA MET A 1 16.30 17.36 -5.15
C MET A 1 16.34 18.87 -5.10
N LYS A 2 17.36 19.45 -5.73
CA LYS A 2 17.52 20.89 -5.91
C LYS A 2 17.73 21.17 -7.40
N SER A 3 17.34 22.35 -7.87
CA SER A 3 17.67 22.83 -9.22
C SER A 3 19.16 23.17 -9.33
N HIS A 4 19.60 23.49 -10.55
CA HIS A 4 21.00 23.84 -10.83
C HIS A 4 21.50 25.07 -10.04
N ASP A 5 20.61 25.99 -9.68
CA ASP A 5 20.87 27.18 -8.85
C ASP A 5 20.66 26.93 -7.34
N GLY A 6 20.40 25.68 -6.93
CA GLY A 6 20.29 25.27 -5.53
C GLY A 6 18.91 25.43 -4.89
N LYS A 7 17.88 25.89 -5.61
CA LYS A 7 16.51 25.99 -5.10
C LYS A 7 15.92 24.59 -4.85
N PHE A 8 15.24 24.41 -3.72
CA PHE A 8 14.54 23.16 -3.41
C PHE A 8 13.45 22.87 -4.46
N LEU A 9 13.39 21.63 -4.93
CA LEU A 9 12.37 21.17 -5.87
C LEU A 9 11.42 20.16 -5.25
N ALA A 10 11.97 19.10 -4.65
CA ALA A 10 11.21 18.00 -4.10
C ALA A 10 12.10 17.11 -3.23
N ARG A 11 11.48 16.22 -2.47
CA ARG A 11 12.14 15.19 -1.68
C ARG A 11 11.49 13.84 -1.97
N GLY A 12 12.31 12.80 -2.03
CA GLY A 12 11.92 11.46 -2.44
C GLY A 12 12.99 10.45 -2.04
N TYR A 13 12.76 9.17 -2.32
CA TYR A 13 13.78 8.15 -2.16
C TYR A 13 14.44 7.82 -3.49
N TRP A 14 15.69 7.38 -3.41
CA TRP A 14 16.53 7.04 -4.55
C TRP A 14 16.83 5.54 -4.57
N ASN A 15 16.71 4.92 -5.74
CA ASN A 15 17.07 3.54 -5.99
C ASN A 15 17.85 3.45 -7.32
N PRO A 16 19.19 3.35 -7.31
CA PRO A 16 20.00 3.27 -8.54
C PRO A 16 19.77 1.99 -9.35
N LYS A 17 19.10 0.98 -8.78
CA LYS A 17 18.76 -0.25 -9.50
C LYS A 17 17.46 -0.13 -10.29
N SER A 18 16.64 0.88 -10.00
CA SER A 18 15.36 1.09 -10.66
C SER A 18 15.51 1.93 -11.93
N GLN A 19 14.65 1.66 -12.92
CA GLN A 19 14.48 2.56 -14.08
C GLN A 19 13.89 3.91 -13.66
N ILE A 20 13.11 3.94 -12.58
CA ILE A 20 12.62 5.17 -11.95
C ILE A 20 13.50 5.40 -10.72
N GLU A 21 14.68 5.97 -10.95
CA GLU A 21 15.69 6.10 -9.90
C GLU A 21 15.23 6.94 -8.72
N VAL A 22 14.39 7.96 -8.94
CA VAL A 22 13.87 8.81 -7.88
C VAL A 22 12.35 8.81 -7.90
N ARG A 23 11.75 8.43 -6.78
CA ARG A 23 10.30 8.52 -6.56
C ARG A 23 10.03 9.61 -5.53
N LEU A 24 9.30 10.63 -5.96
CA LEU A 24 9.03 11.82 -5.17
C LEU A 24 7.98 11.52 -4.11
N LEU A 25 8.24 11.97 -2.89
CA LEU A 25 7.34 11.88 -1.74
C LEU A 25 6.66 13.22 -1.48
N THR A 26 7.40 14.32 -1.56
CA THR A 26 6.85 15.67 -1.31
C THR A 26 7.50 16.72 -2.21
N TRP A 27 6.71 17.75 -2.51
CA TRP A 27 7.13 18.97 -3.18
C TRP A 27 7.37 20.12 -2.18
N GLN A 28 7.09 19.88 -0.90
CA GLN A 28 7.33 20.84 0.18
C GLN A 28 8.70 20.58 0.81
N ASP A 29 9.36 21.63 1.29
CA ASP A 29 10.63 21.48 2.00
C ASP A 29 10.40 21.02 3.45
N GLU A 30 10.00 19.76 3.60
CA GLU A 30 9.61 19.13 4.87
C GLU A 30 10.31 17.78 5.08
N SER A 31 10.56 17.39 6.33
CA SER A 31 11.09 16.08 6.71
C SER A 31 10.15 14.94 6.29
N ILE A 32 10.73 13.81 5.88
CA ILE A 32 10.03 12.54 5.69
C ILE A 32 10.29 11.68 6.93
N ASP A 33 9.65 12.06 8.02
CA ASP A 33 9.68 11.35 9.30
C ASP A 33 8.42 10.47 9.48
N ASP A 34 8.31 9.82 10.64
CA ASP A 34 7.19 8.92 10.92
C ASP A 34 5.85 9.67 10.99
N GLU A 35 5.84 10.95 11.37
CA GLU A 35 4.63 11.80 11.35
C GLU A 35 4.17 12.08 9.91
N TRP A 36 5.12 12.38 9.01
CA TRP A 36 4.84 12.52 7.59
C TRP A 36 4.16 11.26 7.02
N TRP A 37 4.73 10.08 7.29
CA TRP A 37 4.17 8.81 6.83
C TRP A 37 2.75 8.59 7.36
N ARG A 38 2.55 8.77 8.67
CA ARG A 38 1.22 8.62 9.28
C ARG A 38 0.20 9.55 8.64
N ARG A 39 0.57 10.82 8.41
CA ARG A 39 -0.30 11.82 7.77
C ARG A 39 -0.67 11.42 6.34
N MET A 40 0.28 10.93 5.56
CA MET A 40 0.02 10.52 4.17
C MET A 40 -0.83 9.26 4.08
N LEU A 41 -0.55 8.25 4.92
CA LEU A 41 -1.37 7.04 5.02
C LEU A 41 -2.80 7.38 5.44
N LYS A 42 -2.96 8.21 6.48
CA LYS A 42 -4.29 8.66 6.94
C LYS A 42 -5.04 9.40 5.84
N ARG A 43 -4.39 10.33 5.14
CA ARG A 43 -4.98 11.05 4.01
C ARG A 43 -5.50 10.10 2.93
N ALA A 44 -4.69 9.10 2.55
CA ALA A 44 -5.10 8.11 1.56
C ALA A 44 -6.33 7.33 2.05
N ILE A 45 -6.29 6.79 3.27
CA ILE A 45 -7.38 5.99 3.82
C ILE A 45 -8.67 6.81 3.98
N ASP A 46 -8.58 8.04 4.49
CA ASP A 46 -9.73 8.93 4.68
C ASP A 46 -10.44 9.26 3.36
N ALA A 47 -9.70 9.34 2.25
CA ALA A 47 -10.27 9.62 0.93
C ALA A 47 -11.20 8.49 0.42
N ARG A 48 -11.31 7.37 1.14
CA ARG A 48 -12.20 6.23 0.82
C ARG A 48 -13.44 6.20 1.71
N SER A 49 -13.74 7.28 2.43
CA SER A 49 -14.96 7.41 3.25
C SER A 49 -16.22 6.99 2.48
N ASP A 50 -16.29 7.33 1.19
CA ASP A 50 -17.48 7.10 0.36
C ASP A 50 -17.76 5.62 0.11
N TYR A 51 -16.72 4.77 0.06
CA TYR A 51 -16.89 3.31 -0.10
C TYR A 51 -17.55 2.68 1.12
N LYS A 52 -17.37 3.25 2.32
CA LYS A 52 -18.10 2.81 3.52
C LYS A 52 -19.61 2.97 3.38
N HIS A 53 -20.06 3.84 2.48
CA HIS A 53 -21.48 4.11 2.22
C HIS A 53 -22.03 3.34 1.00
N ALA A 54 -21.18 2.67 0.21
CA ALA A 54 -21.53 2.07 -1.07
C ALA A 54 -22.01 0.61 -0.99
N HIS A 55 -22.31 0.09 0.21
CA HIS A 55 -22.58 -1.35 0.43
C HIS A 55 -21.48 -2.28 -0.11
N SER A 56 -20.22 -1.80 -0.13
CA SER A 56 -19.06 -2.59 -0.52
C SER A 56 -18.07 -2.67 0.64
N ASN A 57 -17.63 -3.87 1.01
CA ASN A 57 -16.60 -4.10 2.04
C ASN A 57 -15.23 -4.49 1.44
N ALA A 58 -15.12 -4.51 0.10
CA ALA A 58 -13.86 -4.70 -0.60
C ALA A 58 -13.57 -3.54 -1.56
N TYR A 59 -12.39 -2.95 -1.45
CA TYR A 59 -11.97 -1.78 -2.22
C TYR A 59 -10.49 -1.46 -2.00
N ARG A 60 -9.91 -0.65 -2.89
CA ARG A 60 -8.52 -0.17 -2.76
C ARG A 60 -8.40 1.00 -1.77
N LEU A 61 -7.71 0.78 -0.66
CA LEU A 61 -7.41 1.78 0.35
C LEU A 61 -6.29 2.73 -0.07
N ILE A 62 -5.24 2.21 -0.69
CA ILE A 62 -4.07 2.99 -1.14
C ILE A 62 -3.66 2.50 -2.54
N ASN A 63 -3.48 3.44 -3.47
CA ASN A 63 -3.21 3.25 -4.88
C ASN A 63 -1.92 3.97 -5.31
N ALA A 64 -0.82 3.63 -4.65
CA ALA A 64 0.54 4.02 -5.00
C ALA A 64 0.71 5.54 -5.25
N GLU A 65 1.22 5.92 -6.42
CA GLU A 65 1.47 7.31 -6.81
C GLU A 65 0.21 8.19 -6.75
N ASN A 66 -0.97 7.64 -7.03
CA ASN A 66 -2.23 8.39 -6.99
C ASN A 66 -2.56 8.93 -5.59
N ASP A 67 -2.06 8.26 -4.55
CA ASP A 67 -2.25 8.64 -3.16
C ASP A 67 -1.00 9.27 -2.54
N PHE A 68 -0.02 9.65 -3.36
CA PHE A 68 1.25 10.22 -2.91
C PHE A 68 2.02 9.28 -1.97
N VAL A 69 1.82 7.96 -2.11
CA VAL A 69 2.62 6.93 -1.44
C VAL A 69 3.21 5.98 -2.50
N PRO A 70 4.19 6.44 -3.31
CA PRO A 70 4.66 5.71 -4.49
C PRO A 70 5.14 4.31 -4.16
N GLY A 71 4.59 3.32 -4.86
CA GLY A 71 4.93 1.91 -4.69
C GLY A 71 4.17 1.17 -3.59
N LEU A 72 3.25 1.81 -2.86
CA LEU A 72 2.39 1.12 -1.88
C LEU A 72 1.00 0.89 -2.45
N ILE A 73 0.59 -0.36 -2.53
CA ILE A 73 -0.82 -0.72 -2.78
C ILE A 73 -1.36 -1.39 -1.52
N VAL A 74 -2.55 -0.97 -1.10
CA VAL A 74 -3.30 -1.61 -0.02
C VAL A 74 -4.73 -1.82 -0.47
N ASP A 75 -5.14 -3.08 -0.55
CA ASP A 75 -6.51 -3.49 -0.85
C ASP A 75 -7.18 -4.02 0.44
N ARG A 76 -8.45 -3.69 0.63
CA ARG A 76 -9.29 -4.21 1.70
C ARG A 76 -10.22 -5.28 1.14
N TYR A 77 -10.31 -6.39 1.84
CA TYR A 77 -11.25 -7.48 1.62
C TYR A 77 -11.91 -7.80 2.95
N ASP A 78 -13.07 -7.19 3.19
CA ASP A 78 -13.76 -7.24 4.48
C ASP A 78 -12.85 -6.81 5.64
N ASP A 79 -12.55 -7.71 6.59
CA ASP A 79 -11.66 -7.43 7.72
C ASP A 79 -10.17 -7.72 7.45
N TRP A 80 -9.82 -8.07 6.21
CA TRP A 80 -8.44 -8.40 5.80
C TRP A 80 -7.86 -7.31 4.91
N LEU A 81 -6.56 -7.06 5.07
CA LEU A 81 -5.80 -6.21 4.14
C LEU A 81 -4.79 -7.02 3.35
N VAL A 82 -4.61 -6.61 2.10
CA VAL A 82 -3.53 -7.11 1.23
C VAL A 82 -2.62 -5.96 0.87
N ILE A 83 -1.33 -6.12 1.13
CA ILE A 83 -0.30 -5.11 0.82
C ILE A 83 0.57 -5.61 -0.32
N GLN A 84 0.86 -4.70 -1.26
CA GLN A 84 1.98 -4.84 -2.18
C GLN A 84 2.99 -3.73 -1.93
N ALA A 85 4.21 -4.10 -1.59
CA ALA A 85 5.36 -3.20 -1.50
C ALA A 85 6.13 -3.30 -2.81
N LEU A 86 5.90 -2.39 -3.75
CA LEU A 86 6.41 -2.54 -5.11
C LEU A 86 7.77 -1.87 -5.34
N THR A 87 8.25 -1.07 -4.39
CA THR A 87 9.47 -0.27 -4.52
C THR A 87 10.37 -0.44 -3.31
N LEU A 88 11.67 -0.20 -3.48
CA LEU A 88 12.66 -0.36 -2.41
C LEU A 88 12.32 0.44 -1.15
N GLY A 89 11.89 1.71 -1.32
CA GLY A 89 11.55 2.58 -0.20
C GLY A 89 10.36 2.09 0.62
N ILE A 90 9.36 1.48 -0.03
CA ILE A 90 8.20 0.90 0.65
C ILE A 90 8.55 -0.43 1.28
N ASP A 91 9.29 -1.30 0.59
CA ASP A 91 9.71 -2.60 1.11
C ASP A 91 10.53 -2.47 2.40
N GLN A 92 11.44 -1.49 2.47
CA GLN A 92 12.22 -1.20 3.67
C GLN A 92 11.39 -0.64 4.84
N ARG A 93 10.23 -0.04 4.57
CA ARG A 93 9.36 0.62 5.57
C ARG A 93 8.09 -0.14 5.88
N LYS A 94 7.80 -1.25 5.19
CA LYS A 94 6.50 -1.93 5.23
C LYS A 94 6.03 -2.29 6.64
N HIS A 95 6.94 -2.68 7.55
CA HIS A 95 6.58 -2.97 8.94
C HIS A 95 6.10 -1.72 9.70
N LYS A 96 6.80 -0.58 9.57
CA LYS A 96 6.33 0.70 10.13
C LYS A 96 5.03 1.20 9.50
N ILE A 97 4.86 0.97 8.20
CA ILE A 97 3.61 1.30 7.49
C ILE A 97 2.46 0.48 8.07
N VAL A 98 2.67 -0.83 8.24
CA VAL A 98 1.72 -1.74 8.87
C VAL A 98 1.37 -1.29 10.29
N GLU A 99 2.36 -0.97 11.13
CA GLU A 99 2.13 -0.46 12.48
C GLU A 99 1.18 0.76 12.48
N ASN A 100 1.42 1.74 11.58
CA ASN A 100 0.55 2.90 11.43
C ASN A 100 -0.87 2.52 10.96
N ILE A 101 -0.98 1.61 9.99
CA ILE A 101 -2.27 1.15 9.45
C ILE A 101 -3.11 0.44 10.53
N THR A 102 -2.46 -0.37 11.37
CA THR A 102 -3.11 -1.20 12.41
C THR A 102 -3.40 -0.45 13.70
N ALA A 103 -2.69 0.64 13.99
CA ALA A 103 -2.84 1.37 15.25
C ALA A 103 -4.24 1.99 15.41
N ASP A 104 -4.67 2.82 14.46
CA ASP A 104 -5.94 3.55 14.55
C ASP A 104 -6.62 3.83 13.20
N LEU A 105 -6.02 3.40 12.08
CA LEU A 105 -6.50 3.77 10.76
C LEU A 105 -7.53 2.79 10.17
N THR A 106 -7.37 1.47 10.39
CA THR A 106 -8.18 0.46 9.68
C THR A 106 -8.64 -0.75 10.50
N MET A 107 -7.97 -1.07 11.62
CA MET A 107 -8.26 -2.18 12.53
C MET A 107 -8.61 -3.53 11.84
N PRO A 108 -7.72 -4.10 11.01
CA PRO A 108 -7.96 -5.39 10.35
C PRO A 108 -7.67 -6.57 11.29
N LEU A 109 -8.20 -7.76 10.96
CA LEU A 109 -7.84 -9.02 11.62
C LEU A 109 -6.43 -9.49 11.22
N GLY A 110 -6.02 -9.22 9.98
CA GLY A 110 -4.70 -9.56 9.49
C GLY A 110 -4.33 -8.82 8.21
N ILE A 111 -3.02 -8.79 7.95
CA ILE A 111 -2.43 -8.19 6.76
C ILE A 111 -1.58 -9.24 6.05
N TYR A 112 -1.92 -9.51 4.79
CA TYR A 112 -1.19 -10.44 3.93
C TYR A 112 -0.37 -9.65 2.90
N GLU A 113 0.88 -10.05 2.69
CA GLU A 113 1.73 -9.49 1.63
C GLU A 113 1.57 -10.28 0.33
N ARG A 114 1.24 -9.58 -0.75
CA ARG A 114 1.22 -10.07 -2.14
C ARG A 114 2.18 -9.27 -2.99
N SER A 115 3.43 -9.21 -2.53
CA SER A 115 4.59 -8.65 -3.24
C SER A 115 5.22 -9.69 -4.17
N ASP A 116 4.46 -10.64 -4.69
CA ASP A 116 4.85 -11.72 -5.60
C ASP A 116 4.66 -11.30 -7.06
N VAL A 117 5.29 -10.18 -7.44
CA VAL A 117 5.16 -9.58 -8.77
C VAL A 117 6.50 -9.22 -9.40
N ASP A 118 6.63 -9.42 -10.71
CA ASP A 118 7.86 -9.24 -11.49
C ASP A 118 8.43 -7.81 -11.46
N VAL A 119 7.59 -6.80 -11.16
CA VAL A 119 8.07 -5.42 -11.05
C VAL A 119 9.11 -5.24 -9.93
N ARG A 120 9.13 -6.11 -8.92
CA ARG A 120 10.11 -6.06 -7.84
C ARG A 120 11.53 -6.38 -8.31
N ASP A 121 11.69 -7.23 -9.32
CA ASP A 121 13.01 -7.52 -9.89
C ASP A 121 13.63 -6.26 -10.50
N LYS A 122 12.79 -5.40 -11.10
CA LYS A 122 13.21 -4.09 -11.64
C LYS A 122 13.61 -3.10 -10.55
N GLU A 123 13.22 -3.34 -9.30
CA GLU A 123 13.63 -2.55 -8.13
C GLU A 123 14.80 -3.21 -7.39
N GLY A 124 15.29 -4.35 -7.86
CA GLY A 124 16.34 -5.15 -7.22
C GLY A 124 15.88 -5.90 -5.97
N LEU A 125 14.59 -6.17 -5.87
CA LEU A 125 13.93 -6.82 -4.74
C LEU A 125 13.50 -8.23 -5.10
N LYS A 126 13.55 -9.14 -4.12
CA LYS A 126 12.96 -10.48 -4.25
C LYS A 126 11.44 -10.40 -4.15
N GLN A 127 10.74 -11.26 -4.85
CA GLN A 127 9.31 -11.50 -4.63
C GLN A 127 9.05 -12.04 -3.21
N VAL A 128 7.96 -11.59 -2.58
CA VAL A 128 7.60 -11.96 -1.20
C VAL A 128 6.09 -12.15 -1.12
N THR A 129 5.67 -13.24 -0.47
CA THR A 129 4.27 -13.44 -0.09
C THR A 129 4.17 -14.11 1.27
N GLY A 130 3.13 -13.80 2.04
CA GLY A 130 2.90 -14.38 3.34
C GLY A 130 2.18 -13.43 4.31
N VAL A 131 1.93 -13.92 5.51
CA VAL A 131 1.37 -13.09 6.59
C VAL A 131 2.40 -12.05 7.00
N LEU A 132 2.01 -10.77 6.96
CA LEU A 132 2.85 -9.65 7.36
C LEU A 132 2.54 -9.19 8.79
N TRP A 133 1.28 -9.31 9.20
CA TRP A 133 0.83 -8.96 10.56
C TRP A 133 -0.52 -9.63 10.89
N GLY A 134 -0.74 -9.91 12.17
CA GLY A 134 -2.01 -10.46 12.68
C GLY A 134 -2.24 -11.90 12.25
N GLU A 135 -3.50 -12.22 11.96
CA GLU A 135 -3.91 -13.55 11.55
C GLU A 135 -3.62 -13.83 10.07
N SER A 136 -3.73 -15.10 9.68
CA SER A 136 -3.71 -15.50 8.28
C SER A 136 -5.14 -15.58 7.73
N PRO A 137 -5.46 -14.98 6.57
CA PRO A 137 -6.82 -14.99 6.03
C PRO A 137 -7.31 -16.42 5.79
N PRO A 138 -8.60 -16.74 5.93
CA PRO A 138 -9.13 -18.06 5.56
C PRO A 138 -8.88 -18.37 4.08
N GLU A 139 -9.17 -19.61 3.66
CA GLU A 139 -9.04 -20.02 2.24
C GLU A 139 -9.88 -19.13 1.32
N TYR A 140 -11.09 -18.79 1.76
CA TYR A 140 -11.97 -17.85 1.08
C TYR A 140 -12.46 -16.78 2.04
N VAL A 141 -12.31 -15.52 1.63
CA VAL A 141 -12.92 -14.36 2.28
C VAL A 141 -14.17 -13.99 1.50
N GLU A 142 -15.30 -13.92 2.19
CA GLU A 142 -16.54 -13.42 1.61
C GLU A 142 -16.51 -11.89 1.58
N ILE A 143 -16.75 -11.32 0.41
CA ILE A 143 -16.85 -9.87 0.21
C ILE A 143 -18.20 -9.51 -0.40
N ILE A 144 -18.59 -8.27 -0.20
CA ILE A 144 -19.74 -7.64 -0.80
C ILE A 144 -19.22 -6.54 -1.73
N GLU A 145 -19.60 -6.60 -2.99
CA GLU A 145 -19.31 -5.58 -4.00
C GLU A 145 -20.64 -5.19 -4.67
N HIS A 146 -21.10 -3.95 -4.43
CA HIS A 146 -22.39 -3.45 -4.96
C HIS A 146 -23.58 -4.39 -4.68
N GLY A 147 -23.59 -5.03 -3.50
CA GLY A 147 -24.63 -5.99 -3.08
C GLY A 147 -24.45 -7.42 -3.60
N LEU A 148 -23.41 -7.71 -4.37
CA LEU A 148 -23.05 -9.08 -4.78
C LEU A 148 -22.10 -9.71 -3.78
N HIS A 149 -22.40 -10.95 -3.37
CA HIS A 149 -21.55 -11.75 -2.50
C HIS A 149 -20.55 -12.56 -3.34
N LEU A 150 -19.26 -12.38 -3.07
CA LEU A 150 -18.17 -13.02 -3.81
C LEU A 150 -17.19 -13.68 -2.83
N LEU A 151 -16.57 -14.79 -3.24
CA LEU A 151 -15.53 -15.47 -2.49
C LEU A 151 -14.16 -15.15 -3.11
N VAL A 152 -13.25 -14.61 -2.30
CA VAL A 152 -11.89 -14.22 -2.71
C VAL A 152 -10.85 -15.10 -2.02
N ASP A 153 -9.97 -15.73 -2.81
CA ASP A 153 -8.76 -16.38 -2.31
C ASP A 153 -7.62 -15.36 -2.30
N ILE A 154 -7.35 -14.76 -1.14
CA ILE A 154 -6.26 -13.78 -0.96
C ILE A 154 -4.88 -14.41 -1.17
N ARG A 155 -4.71 -15.70 -0.86
CA ARG A 155 -3.40 -16.35 -0.81
C ARG A 155 -2.94 -16.80 -2.18
N ASN A 156 -3.84 -17.38 -2.98
CA ASN A 156 -3.52 -17.97 -4.29
C ASN A 156 -4.21 -17.27 -5.46
N GLY A 157 -5.18 -16.38 -5.21
CA GLY A 157 -5.85 -15.62 -6.25
C GLY A 157 -4.92 -14.71 -7.04
N GLN A 158 -5.32 -14.33 -8.26
CA GLN A 158 -4.52 -13.43 -9.09
C GLN A 158 -4.42 -12.03 -8.47
N LYS A 159 -3.29 -11.33 -8.71
CA LYS A 159 -2.97 -10.00 -8.17
C LYS A 159 -2.96 -10.00 -6.63
N THR A 160 -3.91 -9.32 -6.00
CA THR A 160 -4.08 -9.26 -4.54
C THR A 160 -5.14 -10.25 -4.04
N GLY A 161 -5.73 -11.05 -4.93
CA GLY A 161 -6.80 -12.00 -4.64
C GLY A 161 -7.99 -11.87 -5.61
N TYR A 162 -8.30 -10.65 -6.04
CA TYR A 162 -9.40 -10.32 -6.95
C TYR A 162 -9.12 -9.03 -7.76
N TYR A 163 -9.91 -8.78 -8.80
CA TYR A 163 -9.88 -7.51 -9.55
C TYR A 163 -10.93 -6.57 -8.97
N LEU A 164 -10.52 -5.78 -7.96
CA LEU A 164 -11.27 -4.64 -7.42
C LEU A 164 -11.33 -3.47 -8.40
#